data_AF-Q6FK81-F1
#
_entry.id   AF-Q6FK81-F1
#
_cell.length_a   1.000
_cell.length_b   1.000
_cell.length_c   1.000
_cell.angle_alpha   90.00
_cell.angle_beta   90.00
_cell.angle_gamma   90.00
#
_symmetry.space_group_name_H-M   'P 1'
#
loop_
_entity.id
_entity.type
_entity.pdbx_description
1 polymer ?
#
loop_
_entity_poly.entity_id
_entity_poly.type
_entity_poly.pdbx_seq_one_letter_code
_entity_poly.pdbx_strand_id
1 'polypeptide(L)'
;MSNLNPGELGDLTDASKKEIAAYLDAENSKQKVRTSINQFTDICFKKCISRVDNGNLSSQEEECLASCVNRFLDTNIRVVRGLQNSQ
;
A
#
# COMPACT_ATOMS: atom_id res chain seq x y z
N MET A 1 -12.84 0.99 -8.21
CA MET A 1 -13.26 1.93 -7.15
C MET A 1 -14.77 1.94 -7.18
N SER A 2 -15.41 1.35 -6.18
CA SER A 2 -16.87 1.34 -6.05
C SER A 2 -17.31 2.80 -5.86
N ASN A 3 -17.86 3.41 -6.91
CA ASN A 3 -18.44 4.75 -6.82
C ASN A 3 -19.78 4.62 -6.08
N LEU A 4 -19.75 4.66 -4.76
CA LEU A 4 -20.96 4.80 -3.96
C LEU A 4 -21.51 6.21 -4.22
N ASN A 5 -22.70 6.29 -4.83
CA ASN A 5 -23.35 7.55 -5.09
C ASN A 5 -23.85 8.14 -3.75
N PRO A 6 -23.54 9.40 -3.40
CA PRO A 6 -24.01 10.02 -2.16
C PRO A 6 -25.53 9.94 -1.95
N GLY A 7 -26.31 9.88 -3.04
CA GLY A 7 -27.77 9.71 -2.99
C GLY A 7 -28.23 8.37 -2.40
N GLU A 8 -27.47 7.30 -2.59
CA GLU A 8 -27.81 5.97 -2.07
C GLU A 8 -27.52 5.85 -0.57
N LEU A 9 -26.62 6.67 -0.02
CA LEU A 9 -26.34 6.71 1.42
C LEU A 9 -27.43 7.43 2.23
N GLY A 10 -28.21 8.30 1.58
CA GLY A 10 -29.25 9.12 2.23
C GLY A 10 -30.41 8.30 2.77
N ASP A 11 -30.83 7.26 2.04
CA ASP A 11 -32.02 6.44 2.35
C ASP A 11 -31.72 5.25 3.27
N LEU A 12 -30.48 5.08 3.71
CA LEU A 12 -30.07 3.96 4.54
C LEU A 12 -30.45 4.17 6.01
N THR A 13 -30.87 3.07 6.64
CA THR A 13 -31.04 3.02 8.10
C THR A 13 -29.71 3.28 8.81
N ASP A 14 -29.75 3.78 10.05
CA ASP A 14 -28.53 4.02 10.83
C ASP A 14 -27.70 2.74 11.05
N ALA A 15 -28.36 1.58 11.14
CA ALA A 15 -27.71 0.29 11.22
C ALA A 15 -26.91 -0.02 9.93
N SER A 16 -27.53 0.18 8.76
CA SER A 16 -26.88 0.00 7.45
C SER A 16 -25.71 0.98 7.24
N LYS A 17 -25.85 2.23 7.68
CA LYS A 17 -24.76 3.22 7.63
C LYS A 17 -23.54 2.77 8.43
N LYS A 18 -23.75 2.22 9.63
CA LYS A 18 -22.67 1.70 10.48
C LYS A 18 -21.97 0.50 9.85
N GLU A 19 -22.73 -0.43 9.27
CA GLU A 19 -22.18 -1.60 8.57
C GLU A 19 -21.35 -1.19 7.35
N ILE A 20 -21.86 -0.28 6.53
CA ILE A 20 -21.14 0.24 5.37
C ILE A 20 -19.89 0.99 5.79
N ALA A 21 -19.93 1.80 6.85
CA ALA A 21 -18.74 2.47 7.37
C ALA A 21 -17.65 1.45 7.76
N ALA A 22 -18.02 0.40 8.50
CA ALA A 22 -17.09 -0.67 8.87
C ALA A 22 -16.54 -1.43 7.64
N TYR A 23 -17.38 -1.69 6.64
CA TYR A 23 -16.96 -2.32 5.39
C TYR A 23 -16.00 -1.41 4.61
N LEU A 24 -16.32 -0.12 4.49
CA LEU A 24 -15.48 0.87 3.81
C LEU A 24 -14.13 1.03 4.50
N ASP A 25 -14.07 1.05 5.83
CA ASP A 25 -12.82 1.12 6.56
C ASP A 25 -11.94 -0.11 6.29
N ALA A 26 -12.53 -1.31 6.27
CA ALA A 26 -11.83 -2.54 5.93
C ALA A 26 -11.32 -2.54 4.48
N GLU A 27 -12.14 -2.12 3.51
CA GLU A 27 -11.74 -2.02 2.10
C GLU A 27 -10.68 -0.94 1.87
N ASN A 28 -10.79 0.20 2.53
CA ASN A 28 -9.79 1.27 2.49
C ASN A 28 -8.44 0.79 3.03
N SER A 29 -8.43 0.02 4.11
CA SER A 29 -7.20 -0.59 4.65
C SER A 29 -6.56 -1.56 3.64
N LYS A 30 -7.36 -2.45 3.03
CA LYS A 30 -6.87 -3.37 1.98
C LYS A 30 -6.34 -2.62 0.76
N GLN A 31 -7.01 -1.55 0.35
CA GLN A 31 -6.58 -0.72 -0.78
C GLN A 31 -5.22 -0.07 -0.49
N LYS A 32 -5.02 0.50 0.71
CA LYS A 32 -3.74 1.07 1.12
C LYS A 32 -2.61 0.04 1.00
N VAL A 33 -2.81 -1.17 1.51
CA VAL A 33 -1.83 -2.27 1.40
C VAL A 33 -1.54 -2.61 -0.06
N ARG A 34 -2.56 -2.76 -0.90
CA ARG A 34 -2.39 -3.04 -2.35
C ARG A 34 -1.62 -1.93 -3.06
N THR A 35 -1.93 -0.67 -2.77
CA THR A 35 -1.20 0.48 -3.33
C THR A 35 0.26 0.46 -2.91
N SER A 36 0.57 0.17 -1.64
CA SER A 36 1.94 0.02 -1.17
C SER A 36 2.67 -1.14 -1.84
N ILE A 37 2.02 -2.30 -2.01
CA ILE A 37 2.60 -3.45 -2.72
C ILE A 37 2.95 -3.07 -4.16
N ASN A 38 2.03 -2.44 -4.90
CA ASN A 38 2.29 -2.01 -6.28
C ASN A 38 3.46 -1.01 -6.34
N GLN A 39 3.48 -0.04 -5.43
CA GLN A 39 4.57 0.94 -5.34
C GLN A 39 5.93 0.28 -5.07
N PHE A 40 5.98 -0.67 -4.12
CA PHE A 40 7.23 -1.37 -3.81
C PHE A 40 7.68 -2.25 -4.97
N THR A 41 6.76 -2.96 -5.62
CA THR A 41 7.07 -3.74 -6.82
C THR A 41 7.66 -2.84 -7.91
N ASP A 42 7.02 -1.70 -8.23
CA ASP A 42 7.49 -0.78 -9.27
C ASP A 42 8.89 -0.20 -8.99
N ILE A 43 9.18 0.12 -7.73
CA ILE A 43 10.47 0.70 -7.31
C ILE A 43 11.55 -0.38 -7.24
N CYS A 44 11.26 -1.47 -6.55
CA CYS A 44 12.25 -2.49 -6.23
C CYS A 44 12.56 -3.38 -7.43
N PHE A 45 11.58 -3.66 -8.30
CA PHE A 45 11.84 -4.38 -9.55
C PHE A 45 12.88 -3.66 -10.40
N LYS A 46 12.73 -2.34 -10.61
CA LYS A 46 13.69 -1.52 -11.37
C LYS A 46 15.08 -1.44 -10.74
N LYS A 47 15.20 -1.63 -9.43
CA LYS A 47 16.46 -1.55 -8.68
C LYS A 47 17.18 -2.88 -8.57
N CYS A 48 16.43 -3.97 -8.48
CA CYS A 48 16.98 -5.29 -8.15
C CYS A 48 16.99 -6.26 -9.32
N ILE A 49 16.08 -6.11 -10.28
CA ILE A 49 15.94 -7.03 -11.42
C ILE A 49 16.51 -6.34 -12.66
N SER A 50 17.68 -6.77 -13.12
CA SER A 50 18.33 -6.22 -14.31
C SER A 50 17.94 -6.95 -15.60
N ARG A 51 17.69 -8.26 -15.50
CA ARG A 51 17.27 -9.13 -16.60
C ARG A 51 16.42 -10.27 -16.04
N VAL A 52 15.36 -10.65 -16.74
CA VAL A 52 14.51 -11.78 -16.38
C VAL A 52 14.90 -12.99 -17.22
N ASP A 53 15.66 -13.91 -16.63
CA ASP A 53 16.13 -15.12 -17.32
C ASP A 53 15.16 -16.30 -17.20
N ASN A 54 14.44 -16.38 -16.09
CA ASN A 54 13.41 -17.40 -15.83
C ASN A 54 12.35 -16.86 -14.84
N GLY A 55 11.35 -17.68 -14.49
CA GLY A 55 10.25 -17.28 -13.59
C GLY A 55 10.60 -17.25 -12.10
N ASN A 56 11.83 -17.56 -11.71
CA ASN A 56 12.29 -17.56 -10.33
C ASN A 56 13.28 -16.42 -10.08
N LEU A 57 13.29 -15.92 -8.85
CA LEU A 57 14.29 -14.97 -8.38
C LEU A 57 15.58 -15.73 -8.02
N SER A 58 16.73 -15.17 -8.38
CA SER A 58 18.01 -15.58 -7.82
C SER A 58 18.12 -15.17 -6.36
N SER A 59 19.00 -15.82 -5.60
CA SER A 59 19.25 -15.46 -4.20
C SER A 59 19.66 -13.99 -4.02
N GLN A 60 20.39 -13.41 -4.98
CA GLN A 60 20.78 -11.99 -4.94
C GLN A 60 19.58 -11.06 -5.18
N GLU A 61 18.66 -11.44 -6.07
CA GLU A 61 17.45 -10.67 -6.33
C GLU A 61 16.50 -10.70 -5.13
N GLU A 62 16.31 -11.87 -4.51
CA GLU A 62 15.50 -12.00 -3.28
C GLU A 62 16.03 -11.12 -2.15
N GLU A 63 17.36 -11.16 -1.89
CA GLU A 63 17.99 -10.34 -0.87
C GLU A 63 17.89 -8.84 -1.20
N CYS A 64 18.12 -8.46 -2.46
CA CYS A 64 17.98 -7.07 -2.89
C CYS A 64 16.54 -6.55 -2.71
N LEU A 65 15.53 -7.35 -3.09
CA LEU A 65 14.12 -6.98 -2.95
C LEU A 65 13.74 -6.78 -1.48
N ALA A 66 14.15 -7.70 -0.60
CA ALA A 66 13.92 -7.57 0.85
C ALA A 66 14.58 -6.31 1.43
N SER A 67 15.84 -6.06 1.06
CA SER A 67 16.58 -4.85 1.46
C SER A 67 15.94 -3.57 0.92
N CYS A 68 15.49 -3.58 -0.33
CA CYS A 68 14.84 -2.43 -0.98
C CYS A 68 13.58 -1.99 -0.23
N VAL A 69 12.70 -2.94 0.13
CA VAL A 69 11.49 -2.65 0.90
C VAL A 69 11.85 -2.12 2.29
N ASN A 70 12.74 -2.79 3.02
CA ASN A 70 13.17 -2.34 4.36
C ASN A 70 13.75 -0.92 4.34
N ARG A 71 14.67 -0.63 3.41
CA ARG A 71 15.28 0.70 3.28
C ARG A 71 14.24 1.76 2.89
N PHE A 72 13.25 1.42 2.07
CA PHE A 72 12.18 2.35 1.74
C PHE A 72 11.35 2.69 2.98
N LEU A 73 10.95 1.68 3.76
CA LEU A 73 10.18 1.89 4.99
C LEU A 73 10.97 2.69 6.03
N ASP A 74 12.25 2.35 6.26
CA ASP A 74 13.13 3.08 7.17
C ASP A 74 13.27 4.55 6.76
N THR A 75 13.43 4.80 5.46
CA THR A 75 13.52 6.17 4.92
C THR A 75 12.22 6.93 5.16
N ASN A 76 11.05 6.32 4.92
CA ASN A 76 9.76 6.96 5.19
C ASN A 76 9.60 7.32 6.66
N ILE A 77 9.93 6.39 7.58
CA ILE A 77 9.88 6.65 9.02
C ILE A 77 10.80 7.81 9.39
N ARG A 78 12.02 7.84 8.84
CA ARG A 78 12.98 8.93 9.07
C ARG A 78 12.45 10.28 8.57
N VAL A 79 11.86 10.33 7.38
CA VAL A 79 11.26 11.55 6.81
C VAL A 79 10.10 12.03 7.68
N VAL A 80 9.17 11.15 8.05
CA VAL A 80 8.02 11.49 8.91
C VAL A 80 8.48 12.03 10.27
N ARG A 81 9.45 11.36 10.92
CA ARG A 81 10.03 11.85 12.19
C ARG A 81 10.69 13.22 12.02
N GLY A 82 11.39 13.45 10.92
CA GLY A 82 11.98 14.76 10.59
C GLY A 82 10.92 15.86 10.49
N LEU A 83 9.79 15.56 9.85
CA LEU A 83 8.67 16.49 9.71
C LEU A 83 7.98 16.78 11.06
N GLN A 84 7.82 15.76 11.92
CA GLN A 84 7.24 15.91 13.26
C GLN A 84 8.12 16.77 14.18
N ASN A 85 9.44 16.66 14.06
CA ASN A 85 10.38 17.50 14.83
C ASN A 85 10.49 18.95 14.32
N SER A 86 9.88 19.25 13.17
CA SER A 86 9.89 20.59 12.55
C SER A 86 8.61 21.40 12.86
N GLN A 87 7.74 20.89 13.72
CA GLN A 87 6.53 21.54 14.25
C GLN A 87 6.68 21.81 15.74
#